data_AF-A0A533WA22-F1
#
_entry.id   AF-A0A533WA22-F1
#
_cell.length_a   1.000
_cell.length_b   1.000
_cell.length_c   1.000
_cell.angle_alpha   90.00
_cell.angle_beta   90.00
_cell.angle_gamma   90.00
#
_symmetry.space_group_name_H-M   'P 1'
#
loop_
_entity.id
_entity.type
_entity.pdbx_description
1 polymer ?
#
loop_
_entity_poly.entity_id
_entity_poly.type
_entity_poly.pdbx_seq_one_letter_code
_entity_poly.pdbx_strand_id
1 'polypeptide(L)'
;MVSEVGGHARRGLASANEETRQRVARKGGVAPHQKRGLAAAKPETRMRVAKAGGEARAQDKEGLSVAGRRGGEVVKERYGVDFYREIGEKGGGAVKKRYGTEFYSEIGKRGGETVKHERGAEYYSTIGRKGGEARTVKPEDAQSAESLMADNTGVSTAA
;
A
#
# COMPACT_ATOMS: atom_id res chain seq x y z
N MET A 1 -63.20 -8.15 -29.95
CA MET A 1 -63.66 -6.99 -29.17
C MET A 1 -62.81 -6.99 -27.89
N VAL A 2 -61.63 -6.35 -27.91
CA VAL A 2 -61.33 -4.97 -27.44
C VAL A 2 -61.77 -4.82 -25.97
N SER A 3 -60.90 -5.17 -25.02
CA SER A 3 -59.93 -4.32 -24.31
C SER A 3 -60.51 -3.72 -23.03
N GLU A 4 -59.93 -4.05 -21.88
CA GLU A 4 -59.69 -3.04 -20.83
C GLU A 4 -58.58 -3.52 -19.88
N VAL A 5 -57.40 -2.94 -20.08
CA VAL A 5 -56.24 -3.09 -19.21
C VAL A 5 -56.54 -2.29 -17.95
N GLY A 6 -56.67 -2.98 -16.81
CA GLY A 6 -56.92 -2.37 -15.50
C GLY A 6 -55.92 -1.26 -15.20
N GLY A 7 -56.36 -0.02 -15.34
CA GLY A 7 -55.54 1.16 -15.10
C GLY A 7 -55.15 1.26 -13.63
N HIS A 8 -53.85 1.24 -13.35
CA HIS A 8 -53.35 1.57 -12.03
C HIS A 8 -53.83 2.99 -11.66
N ALA A 9 -54.76 3.08 -10.71
CA ALA A 9 -55.20 4.35 -10.14
C ALA A 9 -53.96 5.15 -9.72
N ARG A 10 -53.74 6.30 -10.39
CA ARG A 10 -52.58 7.15 -10.16
C ARG A 10 -52.54 7.46 -8.65
N ARG A 11 -51.44 7.13 -7.97
CA ARG A 11 -51.17 7.45 -6.56
C ARG A 11 -49.87 8.23 -6.45
N GLY A 12 -49.80 9.14 -5.49
CA GLY A 12 -48.62 9.99 -5.27
C GLY A 12 -48.56 11.21 -6.18
N LEU A 13 -47.35 11.71 -6.46
CA LEU A 13 -47.12 12.95 -7.21
C LEU A 13 -47.73 12.92 -8.62
N ALA A 14 -47.89 11.74 -9.21
CA ALA A 14 -48.52 11.54 -10.52
C ALA A 14 -50.02 11.96 -10.56
N SER A 15 -50.67 12.08 -9.41
CA SER A 15 -52.06 12.54 -9.27
C SER A 15 -52.19 14.00 -8.85
N ALA A 16 -51.06 14.63 -8.51
CA ALA A 16 -51.05 16.03 -8.11
C ALA A 16 -51.35 16.95 -9.30
N ASN A 17 -51.90 18.13 -9.01
CA ASN A 17 -52.13 19.14 -10.03
C ASN A 17 -50.81 19.51 -10.74
N GLU A 18 -50.93 19.96 -12.00
CA GLU A 18 -49.78 20.27 -12.86
C GLU A 18 -48.82 21.26 -12.19
N GLU A 19 -49.37 22.24 -11.48
CA GLU A 19 -48.61 23.22 -10.70
C GLU A 19 -47.76 22.56 -9.59
N THR A 20 -48.31 21.62 -8.83
CA THR A 20 -47.55 20.90 -7.79
C THR A 20 -46.52 19.97 -8.40
N ARG A 21 -46.83 19.30 -9.51
CA ARG A 21 -45.85 18.49 -10.25
C ARG A 21 -44.68 19.34 -10.73
N GLN A 22 -44.96 20.50 -11.35
CA GLN A 22 -43.94 21.44 -11.79
C GLN A 22 -43.15 22.06 -10.63
N ARG A 23 -43.81 22.38 -9.51
CA ARG A 23 -43.15 22.92 -8.30
C ARG A 23 -42.19 21.90 -7.68
N VAL A 24 -42.61 20.64 -7.58
CA VAL A 24 -41.77 19.56 -7.03
C VAL A 24 -40.65 19.20 -8.02
N ALA A 25 -40.93 19.14 -9.32
CA ALA A 25 -39.92 18.91 -10.35
C ALA A 25 -38.89 20.05 -10.40
N ARG A 26 -39.32 21.31 -10.26
CA ARG A 26 -38.42 22.47 -10.17
C ARG A 26 -37.58 22.41 -8.90
N LYS A 27 -38.18 22.15 -7.73
CA LYS A 27 -37.42 21.98 -6.47
C LYS A 27 -36.46 20.78 -6.51
N GLY A 28 -36.85 19.68 -7.15
CA GLY A 28 -36.03 18.47 -7.30
C GLY A 28 -34.95 18.56 -8.38
N GLY A 29 -35.19 19.32 -9.46
CA GLY A 29 -34.29 19.48 -10.60
C GLY A 29 -33.29 20.63 -10.48
N VAL A 30 -33.52 21.58 -9.57
CA VAL A 30 -32.60 22.71 -9.30
C VAL A 30 -31.48 22.33 -8.32
N ALA A 31 -31.48 21.11 -7.78
CA ALA A 31 -30.40 20.63 -6.93
C ALA A 31 -29.08 20.59 -7.75
N PRO A 32 -28.06 21.39 -7.40
CA PRO A 32 -26.81 21.44 -8.15
C PRO A 32 -26.16 20.05 -8.14
N HIS A 33 -26.12 19.41 -9.30
CA HIS A 33 -25.59 18.05 -9.44
C HIS A 33 -24.06 17.99 -9.43
N GLN A 34 -23.40 19.15 -9.44
CA GLN A 34 -21.95 19.32 -9.51
C GLN A 34 -21.25 19.01 -8.17
N LYS A 35 -21.91 19.25 -7.03
CA LYS A 35 -21.40 18.91 -5.70
C LYS A 35 -22.52 18.27 -4.89
N ARG A 36 -22.43 16.96 -4.67
CA ARG A 36 -23.40 16.15 -3.91
C ARG A 36 -22.67 15.30 -2.87
N GLY A 37 -23.39 14.90 -1.83
CA GLY A 37 -22.85 14.06 -0.75
C GLY A 37 -21.74 14.75 0.05
N LEU A 38 -20.72 13.99 0.47
CA LEU A 38 -19.62 14.50 1.31
C LEU A 38 -18.84 15.65 0.64
N ALA A 39 -18.77 15.69 -0.69
CA ALA A 39 -18.11 16.76 -1.43
C ALA A 39 -18.79 18.13 -1.26
N ALA A 40 -20.11 18.15 -0.98
CA ALA A 40 -20.87 19.36 -0.68
C ALA A 40 -20.85 19.75 0.80
N ALA A 41 -20.33 18.89 1.69
CA ALA A 41 -20.29 19.15 3.11
C ALA A 41 -19.26 20.24 3.47
N LYS A 42 -19.49 20.91 4.60
CA LYS A 42 -18.54 21.89 5.17
C LYS A 42 -17.16 21.26 5.37
N PRO A 43 -16.06 22.03 5.25
CA PRO A 43 -14.69 21.54 5.44
C PRO A 43 -14.51 20.70 6.70
N GLU A 44 -15.04 21.16 7.83
CA GLU A 44 -14.98 20.47 9.13
C GLU A 44 -15.62 19.08 9.09
N THR A 45 -16.77 18.93 8.43
CA THR A 45 -17.45 17.65 8.30
C THR A 45 -16.65 16.69 7.42
N ARG A 46 -16.03 17.19 6.34
CA ARG A 46 -15.15 16.39 5.48
C ARG A 46 -13.94 15.89 6.27
N MET A 47 -13.31 16.77 7.05
CA MET A 47 -12.19 16.42 7.92
C MET A 47 -12.58 15.39 8.98
N ARG A 48 -13.72 15.57 9.66
CA ARG A 48 -14.21 14.60 10.64
C ARG A 48 -14.46 13.22 10.02
N VAL A 49 -15.11 13.17 8.86
CA VAL A 49 -15.40 11.89 8.18
C VAL A 49 -14.12 11.22 7.69
N ALA A 50 -13.18 11.99 7.12
CA ALA A 50 -11.87 11.47 6.71
C ALA A 50 -11.08 10.91 7.91
N LYS A 51 -11.06 11.66 9.02
CA LYS A 51 -10.41 11.22 10.27
C LYS A 51 -11.04 9.95 10.82
N ALA A 52 -12.36 9.92 10.97
CA ALA A 52 -13.07 8.74 11.48
C ALA A 52 -12.88 7.52 10.58
N GLY A 53 -12.88 7.70 9.26
CA GLY A 53 -12.59 6.62 8.30
C GLY A 53 -11.16 6.10 8.41
N GLY A 54 -10.18 7.00 8.60
CA GLY A 54 -8.78 6.64 8.84
C GLY A 54 -8.59 5.91 10.17
N GLU A 55 -9.19 6.40 11.25
CA GLU A 55 -9.13 5.77 12.58
C GLU A 55 -9.78 4.39 12.60
N ALA A 56 -10.95 4.24 11.96
CA ALA A 56 -11.61 2.94 11.82
C ALA A 56 -10.73 1.93 11.08
N ARG A 57 -9.98 2.36 10.05
CA ARG A 57 -9.03 1.50 9.34
C ARG A 57 -7.76 1.23 10.13
N ALA A 58 -7.28 2.18 10.92
CA ALA A 58 -6.06 2.02 11.73
C ALA A 58 -6.19 0.92 12.80
N GLN A 59 -7.41 0.61 13.23
CA GLN A 59 -7.70 -0.50 14.15
C GLN A 59 -7.47 -1.87 13.49
N ASP A 60 -7.63 -1.97 12.17
CA ASP A 60 -7.41 -3.20 11.38
C ASP A 60 -5.98 -3.24 10.79
N LYS A 61 -5.00 -3.48 11.67
CA LYS A 61 -3.59 -3.55 11.28
C LYS A 61 -3.30 -4.69 10.30
N GLU A 62 -3.95 -5.83 10.48
CA GLU A 62 -3.77 -6.99 9.61
C GLU A 62 -4.34 -6.74 8.22
N GLY A 63 -5.56 -6.23 8.12
CA GLY A 63 -6.17 -5.85 6.85
C GLY A 63 -5.38 -4.77 6.12
N LEU A 64 -4.82 -3.78 6.84
CA LEU A 64 -3.92 -2.78 6.26
C LEU A 64 -2.64 -3.41 5.71
N SER A 65 -2.03 -4.35 6.44
CA SER A 65 -0.83 -5.06 6.01
C SER A 65 -1.10 -5.89 4.75
N VAL A 66 -2.21 -6.63 4.72
CA VAL A 66 -2.64 -7.44 3.57
C VAL A 66 -2.95 -6.55 2.37
N ALA A 67 -3.66 -5.45 2.56
CA ALA A 67 -3.97 -4.49 1.50
C ALA A 67 -2.70 -3.85 0.94
N GLY A 68 -1.75 -3.47 1.80
CA GLY A 68 -0.45 -2.91 1.42
C GLY A 68 0.38 -3.92 0.62
N ARG A 69 0.46 -5.18 1.07
CA ARG A 69 1.15 -6.25 0.35
C ARG A 69 0.54 -6.48 -1.03
N ARG A 70 -0.78 -6.67 -1.10
CA ARG A 70 -1.48 -6.87 -2.38
C ARG A 70 -1.29 -5.70 -3.33
N GLY A 71 -1.35 -4.47 -2.83
CA GLY A 71 -1.06 -3.27 -3.62
C GLY A 71 0.37 -3.28 -4.17
N GLY A 72 1.35 -3.64 -3.35
CA GLY A 72 2.73 -3.79 -3.76
C GLY A 72 2.94 -4.91 -4.79
N GLU A 73 2.28 -6.05 -4.63
CA GLU A 73 2.35 -7.17 -5.58
C GLU A 73 1.82 -6.77 -6.96
N VAL A 74 0.67 -6.08 -7.02
CA VAL A 74 0.10 -5.57 -8.28
C VAL A 74 1.03 -4.56 -8.95
N VAL A 75 1.66 -3.67 -8.18
CA VAL A 75 2.63 -2.71 -8.72
C VAL A 75 3.88 -3.43 -9.25
N LYS A 76 4.39 -4.41 -8.51
CA LYS A 76 5.52 -5.24 -8.92
C LYS A 76 5.22 -6.03 -10.19
N GLU A 77 4.04 -6.60 -10.31
CA GLU A 77 3.61 -7.32 -11.52
C GLU A 77 3.55 -6.38 -12.73
N ARG A 78 3.03 -5.15 -12.55
CA ARG A 78 2.89 -4.18 -13.64
C ARG A 78 4.20 -3.55 -14.10
N TYR A 79 5.09 -3.22 -13.16
CA TYR A 79 6.26 -2.37 -13.44
C TYR A 79 7.60 -3.05 -13.17
N GLY A 80 7.60 -4.26 -12.60
CA GLY A 80 8.80 -5.02 -12.34
C GLY A 80 9.69 -4.44 -11.24
N VAL A 81 10.90 -4.99 -11.14
CA VAL A 81 11.89 -4.63 -10.10
C VAL A 81 12.58 -3.29 -10.36
N ASP A 82 12.72 -2.90 -11.62
CA ASP A 82 13.40 -1.65 -11.99
C ASP A 82 12.64 -0.41 -11.52
N PHE A 83 11.31 -0.49 -11.47
CA PHE A 83 10.48 0.55 -10.86
C PHE A 83 10.83 0.82 -9.40
N TYR A 84 11.02 -0.24 -8.60
CA TYR A 84 11.40 -0.09 -7.19
C TYR A 84 12.81 0.45 -7.03
N ARG A 85 13.73 0.06 -7.92
CA ARG A 85 15.09 0.62 -7.96
C ARG A 85 15.04 2.11 -8.23
N GLU A 86 14.32 2.54 -9.25
CA GLU A 86 14.21 3.94 -9.65
C GLU A 86 13.57 4.81 -8.57
N ILE A 87 12.45 4.39 -7.96
CA ILE A 87 11.81 5.16 -6.88
C ILE A 87 12.70 5.20 -5.63
N GLY A 88 13.45 4.13 -5.35
CA GLY A 88 14.41 4.07 -4.26
C GLY A 88 15.58 5.04 -4.46
N GLU A 89 16.14 5.07 -5.67
CA GLU A 89 17.21 6.01 -6.05
C GLU A 89 16.72 7.46 -6.00
N LYS A 90 15.52 7.75 -6.52
CA LYS A 90 14.90 9.08 -6.44
C LYS A 90 14.68 9.52 -5.00
N GLY A 91 14.16 8.64 -4.15
CA GLY A 91 13.96 8.90 -2.73
C GLY A 91 15.29 9.16 -2.00
N GLY A 92 16.27 8.27 -2.17
CA GLY A 92 17.60 8.41 -1.59
C GLY A 92 18.33 9.66 -2.08
N GLY A 93 18.26 9.95 -3.38
CA GLY A 93 18.82 11.16 -3.97
C GLY A 93 18.20 12.45 -3.42
N ALA A 94 16.88 12.46 -3.20
CA ALA A 94 16.19 13.60 -2.61
C ALA A 94 16.62 13.85 -1.15
N VAL A 95 16.76 12.78 -0.36
CA VAL A 95 17.26 12.87 1.03
C VAL A 95 18.71 13.35 1.05
N LYS A 96 19.58 12.75 0.23
CA LYS A 96 20.98 13.15 0.10
C LYS A 96 21.14 14.61 -0.32
N LYS A 97 20.32 15.10 -1.25
CA LYS A 97 20.34 16.51 -1.67
C LYS A 97 19.91 17.47 -0.55
N ARG A 98 18.96 17.06 0.29
CA ARG A 98 18.44 17.90 1.39
C ARG A 98 19.38 17.96 2.59
N TYR A 99 19.95 16.82 2.98
CA TYR A 99 20.64 16.67 4.25
C TYR A 99 22.15 16.41 4.12
N GLY A 100 22.65 16.16 2.92
CA GLY A 100 24.08 15.93 2.67
C GLY A 100 24.60 14.61 3.24
N THR A 101 25.93 14.49 3.28
CA THR A 101 26.65 13.30 3.74
C THR A 101 26.64 13.16 5.27
N GLU A 102 26.65 14.27 6.00
CA GLU A 102 26.64 14.28 7.48
C GLU A 102 25.44 13.54 8.05
N PHE A 103 24.28 13.65 7.42
CA PHE A 103 23.08 12.92 7.82
C PHE A 103 23.26 11.40 7.79
N TYR A 104 23.92 10.87 6.75
CA TYR A 104 24.18 9.43 6.66
C TYR A 104 25.21 8.98 7.69
N SER A 105 26.21 9.80 7.98
CA SER A 105 27.19 9.56 9.04
C SER A 105 26.51 9.51 10.42
N GLU A 106 25.61 10.45 10.70
CA GLU A 106 24.92 10.54 11.98
C GLU A 106 23.95 9.36 12.20
N ILE A 107 23.11 9.03 11.21
CA ILE A 107 22.21 7.88 11.32
C ILE A 107 22.98 6.56 11.42
N GLY A 108 24.12 6.45 10.72
CA GLY A 108 25.00 5.28 10.80
C GLY A 108 25.62 5.14 12.18
N LYS A 109 26.14 6.23 12.74
CA LYS A 109 26.68 6.26 14.11
C LYS A 109 25.62 5.88 15.14
N ARG A 110 24.43 6.48 15.07
CA ARG A 110 23.32 6.20 15.98
C ARG A 110 22.84 4.74 15.90
N GLY A 111 22.76 4.19 14.69
CA GLY A 111 22.43 2.77 14.49
C GLY A 111 23.50 1.86 15.08
N GLY A 112 24.78 2.17 14.87
CA GLY A 112 25.89 1.43 15.45
C GLY A 112 25.93 1.50 16.98
N GLU A 113 25.72 2.68 17.57
CA GLU A 113 25.67 2.83 19.03
C GLU A 113 24.52 2.02 19.65
N THR A 114 23.36 1.98 18.99
CA THR A 114 22.20 1.18 19.42
C THR A 114 22.55 -0.31 19.44
N VAL A 115 23.10 -0.82 18.33
CA VAL A 115 23.51 -2.23 18.22
C VAL A 115 24.61 -2.59 19.21
N LYS A 116 25.56 -1.68 19.45
CA LYS A 116 26.62 -1.84 20.45
C LYS A 116 26.06 -1.94 21.86
N HIS A 117 25.06 -1.13 22.20
CA HIS A 117 24.41 -1.19 23.50
C HIS A 117 23.61 -2.49 23.68
N GLU A 118 22.91 -2.95 22.64
CA GLU A 118 22.07 -4.16 22.71
C GLU A 118 22.86 -5.47 22.67
N ARG A 119 23.90 -5.56 21.83
CA ARG A 119 24.59 -6.83 21.51
C ARG A 119 26.04 -6.89 21.97
N GLY A 120 26.61 -5.78 22.43
CA GLY A 120 27.96 -5.74 23.00
C GLY A 120 29.09 -5.97 21.98
N ALA A 121 30.31 -6.08 22.49
CA ALA A 121 31.54 -6.15 21.69
C ALA A 121 31.67 -7.46 20.89
N GLU A 122 31.21 -8.59 21.45
CA GLU A 122 31.26 -9.91 20.80
C GLU A 122 30.52 -9.97 19.46
N TYR A 123 29.43 -9.21 19.34
CA TYR A 123 28.69 -9.08 18.10
C TYR A 123 29.53 -8.42 17.00
N TYR A 124 30.26 -7.35 17.34
CA TYR A 124 31.14 -6.65 16.40
C TYR A 124 32.33 -7.51 15.97
N SER A 125 32.93 -8.26 16.89
CA SER A 125 33.99 -9.23 16.59
C SER A 125 33.50 -10.30 15.62
N THR A 126 32.28 -10.82 15.83
CA THR A 126 31.69 -11.86 14.99
C THR A 126 31.38 -11.36 13.58
N ILE A 127 30.74 -10.18 13.44
CA ILE A 127 30.44 -9.62 12.12
C ILE A 127 31.72 -9.17 11.39
N GLY A 128 32.71 -8.65 12.12
CA GLY A 128 34.01 -8.26 11.55
C GLY A 128 34.76 -9.46 11.01
N ARG A 129 34.80 -10.57 11.77
CA ARG A 129 35.36 -11.84 11.32
C ARG A 129 34.64 -12.38 10.08
N LYS A 130 33.30 -12.44 10.11
CA LYS A 130 32.50 -12.89 8.95
C LYS A 130 32.73 -12.01 7.70
N GLY A 131 32.83 -10.69 7.88
CA GLY A 131 33.11 -9.76 6.78
C GLY A 131 34.52 -9.92 6.21
N GLY A 132 35.50 -10.20 7.07
CA GLY A 132 36.87 -10.53 6.65
C GLY A 132 36.94 -11.85 5.88
N GLU A 133 36.33 -12.91 6.42
CA GLU A 133 36.23 -14.23 5.80
C GLU A 133 35.58 -14.12 4.40
N ALA A 134 34.44 -13.42 4.26
CA ALA A 134 33.75 -13.23 2.99
C ALA A 134 34.57 -12.50 1.93
N ARG A 135 35.53 -11.65 2.33
CA ARG A 135 36.44 -10.96 1.41
C ARG A 135 37.62 -11.83 0.97
N THR A 136 37.93 -12.87 1.74
CA THR A 136 39.01 -13.81 1.46
C THR A 136 38.58 -15.02 0.64
N VAL A 137 37.28 -15.36 0.62
CA VAL A 137 36.77 -16.42 -0.27
C VAL A 137 36.77 -15.87 -1.70
N LYS A 138 37.64 -16.40 -2.55
CA LYS A 138 37.63 -16.10 -3.98
C LYS A 138 36.39 -16.77 -4.62
N PRO A 139 35.76 -16.15 -5.62
CA PRO A 139 34.52 -16.65 -6.23
C PRO A 139 34.67 -18.01 -6.92
N GLU A 140 35.90 -18.48 -7.17
CA GLU A 140 36.19 -19.80 -7.72
C GLU A 140 35.83 -20.98 -6.77
N ASP A 141 35.83 -20.79 -5.45
CA ASP A 141 35.59 -21.88 -4.49
C ASP A 141 34.11 -22.04 -4.09
N ALA A 142 33.26 -21.07 -4.43
CA ALA A 142 31.84 -21.11 -4.11
C ALA A 142 31.03 -22.06 -5.01
N GLN A 143 31.49 -22.32 -6.24
CA GLN A 143 30.81 -23.23 -7.19
C GLN A 143 30.99 -24.71 -6.82
N SER A 144 32.08 -25.06 -6.13
CA SER A 144 32.38 -26.43 -5.69
C SER A 144 31.50 -26.89 -4.52
N ALA A 145 31.02 -25.96 -3.69
CA ALA A 145 30.14 -26.27 -2.55
C ALA A 145 28.68 -26.53 -2.97
N GLU A 146 28.21 -25.92 -4.07
CA GLU A 146 26.86 -26.15 -4.60
C GLU A 146 26.78 -27.47 -5.38
N SER A 147 27.86 -27.90 -6.04
CA SER A 147 27.97 -29.19 -6.72
C SER A 147 27.90 -30.38 -5.75
N LEU A 148 28.45 -30.28 -4.54
CA LEU A 148 28.47 -31.38 -3.56
C LEU A 148 27.12 -31.62 -2.86
N MET A 149 26.15 -30.72 -2.99
CA MET A 149 24.79 -30.91 -2.46
C MET A 149 23.78 -31.45 -3.49
N ALA A 150 24.13 -31.49 -4.78
CA ALA A 150 23.25 -32.01 -5.83
C ALA A 150 23.25 -33.55 -5.91
N ASP A 151 24.33 -34.20 -5.49
CA ASP A 151 24.54 -35.65 -5.70
C ASP A 151 23.83 -36.57 -4.67
N ASN A 152 23.17 -36.02 -3.65
CA ASN A 152 22.44 -36.83 -2.64
C ASN A 152 20.91 -36.82 -2.80
N THR A 153 20.40 -36.47 -3.98
CA THR A 153 18.98 -36.72 -4.33
C THR A 153 18.81 -37.96 -5.21
N GLY A 154 19.81 -38.85 -5.20
CA GLY A 154 19.78 -40.15 -5.84
C GLY A 154 18.61 -41.02 -5.36
N VAL A 155 17.53 -40.98 -6.14
CA VAL A 155 16.65 -42.10 -6.49
C VAL A 155 16.16 -42.96 -5.31
N SER A 156 14.91 -42.72 -4.90
CA SER A 156 14.02 -43.78 -4.42
C SER A 156 12.67 -43.63 -5.10
N THR A 157 12.63 -44.00 -6.39
CA THR A 157 11.42 -44.41 -7.09
C THR A 157 11.54 -45.90 -7.36
N ALA A 158 11.00 -46.72 -6.45
CA ALA A 158 10.86 -48.15 -6.65
C ALA A 158 9.50 -48.62 -6.11
N ALA A 159 8.76 -49.26 -7.03
CA ALA A 159 7.62 -50.17 -6.90
C ALA A 159 6.28 -49.61 -6.39
#